data_AF-A0A2M6YM19-F1
#
_entry.id   AF-A0A2M6YM19-F1
#
_cell.length_a   1.000
_cell.length_b   1.000
_cell.length_c   1.000
_cell.angle_alpha   90.00
_cell.angle_beta   90.00
_cell.angle_gamma   90.00
#
_symmetry.space_group_name_H-M   'P 1'
#
loop_
_entity.id
_entity.type
_entity.pdbx_description
1 polymer ?
#
loop_
_entity_poly.entity_id
_entity_poly.type
_entity_poly.pdbx_seq_one_letter_code
_entity_poly.pdbx_strand_id
1 'polypeptide(L)'
;QRATIGSWNYDEALLVVGLFVLFEGLIDSLFTPNIQRMVEEIRLGTFDFVLTRPVNSQFLATLRYFSPWKLANVAMGAAICRTALNRLQVGPSLAQLAAGSALMASAVVIAYSLWLLMLTTAFWFVRIDNITELFWAVYETGRFPVSVYPGWLQGVLSFVIPVAFITTFPAAAVLGKVGAATVFEGLALAAALFTASTLFWRFALRHYSSASS
;
A
#
# COMPACT_ATOMS: atom_id res chain seq x y z
N GLN A 1 -8.69 5.02 35.43
CA GLN A 1 -7.52 4.39 34.80
C GLN A 1 -7.91 4.01 33.38
N ARG A 2 -7.36 4.65 32.34
CA ARG A 2 -7.66 4.28 30.95
C ARG A 2 -6.89 2.99 30.64
N ALA A 3 -7.58 1.96 30.17
CA ALA A 3 -6.99 0.68 29.83
C ALA A 3 -5.91 0.88 28.74
N THR A 4 -4.67 0.54 29.07
CA THR A 4 -3.57 0.47 28.11
C THR A 4 -3.78 -0.73 27.19
N ILE A 5 -3.70 -0.51 25.88
CA ILE A 5 -3.66 -1.58 24.88
C ILE A 5 -2.19 -1.77 24.52
N GLY A 6 -1.51 -2.71 25.19
CA GLY A 6 -0.06 -2.86 25.09
C GLY A 6 0.70 -1.66 25.70
N SER A 7 1.66 -1.09 24.96
CA SER A 7 2.45 0.08 25.38
C SER A 7 1.79 1.44 25.08
N TRP A 8 0.57 1.46 24.55
CA TRP A 8 -0.12 2.67 24.09
C TRP A 8 -1.37 2.95 24.92
N ASN A 9 -1.58 4.21 25.29
CA ASN A 9 -2.85 4.65 25.89
C ASN A 9 -3.95 4.69 24.81
N TYR A 10 -5.22 4.57 25.21
CA TYR A 10 -6.38 4.57 24.32
C TYR A 10 -6.37 5.71 23.29
N ASP A 11 -6.06 6.93 23.70
CA ASP A 11 -6.06 8.08 22.78
C ASP A 11 -4.86 8.08 21.82
N GLU A 12 -3.74 7.48 22.22
CA GLU A 12 -2.59 7.30 21.32
C GLU A 12 -2.88 6.17 20.31
N ALA A 13 -3.59 5.12 20.72
CA ALA A 13 -4.10 4.10 19.80
C ALA A 13 -5.13 4.70 18.82
N LEU A 14 -5.98 5.64 19.28
CA LEU A 14 -6.90 6.36 18.41
C LEU A 14 -6.17 7.19 17.34
N LEU A 15 -5.03 7.80 17.69
CA LEU A 15 -4.17 8.49 16.72
C LEU A 15 -3.63 7.51 15.66
N VAL A 16 -3.15 6.34 16.09
CA VAL A 16 -2.69 5.28 15.17
C VAL A 16 -3.81 4.84 14.23
N VAL A 17 -5.04 4.66 14.74
CA VAL A 17 -6.21 4.33 13.92
C VAL A 17 -6.52 5.44 12.91
N GLY A 18 -6.49 6.71 13.32
CA GLY A 18 -6.70 7.82 12.38
C GLY A 18 -5.67 7.85 11.25
N LEU A 19 -4.40 7.59 11.59
CA LEU A 19 -3.31 7.51 10.61
C LEU A 19 -3.46 6.28 9.71
N PHE A 20 -3.97 5.17 10.22
CA PHE A 20 -4.29 3.98 9.43
C PHE A 20 -5.37 4.28 8.39
N VAL A 21 -6.49 4.87 8.80
CA VAL A 21 -7.61 5.22 7.90
C VAL A 21 -7.15 6.23 6.85
N LEU A 22 -6.28 7.17 7.23
CA LEU A 22 -5.67 8.13 6.30
C LEU A 22 -4.79 7.40 5.27
N PHE A 23 -3.89 6.53 5.73
CA PHE A 23 -3.03 5.72 4.87
C PHE A 23 -3.84 4.86 3.90
N GLU A 24 -4.86 4.15 4.40
CA GLU A 24 -5.74 3.32 3.58
C GLU A 24 -6.46 4.16 2.52
N GLY A 25 -7.01 5.32 2.88
CA GLY A 25 -7.63 6.25 1.93
C GLY A 25 -6.69 6.73 0.82
N LEU A 26 -5.40 6.96 1.14
CA LEU A 26 -4.39 7.29 0.14
C LEU A 26 -4.11 6.12 -0.79
N ILE A 27 -3.94 4.90 -0.25
CA ILE A 27 -3.71 3.71 -1.05
C ILE A 27 -4.89 3.42 -1.98
N ASP A 28 -6.10 3.49 -1.44
CA ASP A 28 -7.33 3.21 -2.17
C ASP A 28 -7.66 4.23 -3.25
N SER A 29 -7.31 5.50 -3.03
CA SER A 29 -7.53 6.55 -4.02
C SER A 29 -6.51 6.50 -5.16
N LEU A 30 -5.25 6.18 -4.86
CA LEU A 30 -4.14 6.25 -5.82
C LEU A 30 -3.82 4.92 -6.50
N PHE A 31 -3.74 3.81 -5.77
CA PHE A 31 -3.12 2.58 -6.27
C PHE A 31 -4.12 1.45 -6.51
N THR A 32 -5.06 1.21 -5.59
CA THR A 32 -6.07 0.14 -5.71
C THR A 32 -6.76 0.06 -7.09
N PRO A 33 -7.29 1.16 -7.69
CA PRO A 33 -7.96 1.08 -8.98
C PRO A 33 -7.03 0.75 -10.16
N ASN A 34 -5.73 1.04 -10.02
CA ASN A 34 -4.72 0.72 -11.03
C ASN A 34 -4.24 -0.72 -10.90
N ILE A 35 -4.03 -1.18 -9.67
CA ILE A 35 -3.63 -2.56 -9.37
C ILE A 35 -4.63 -3.57 -9.92
N GLN A 36 -5.93 -3.37 -9.65
CA GLN A 36 -6.98 -4.26 -10.13
C GLN A 36 -7.01 -4.35 -11.65
N ARG A 37 -6.90 -3.21 -12.34
CA ARG A 37 -6.86 -3.15 -13.80
C ARG A 37 -5.61 -3.78 -14.37
N MET A 38 -4.45 -3.54 -13.77
CA MET A 38 -3.21 -4.13 -14.25
C MET A 38 -3.26 -5.67 -14.19
N VAL A 39 -3.80 -6.24 -13.11
CA VAL A 39 -4.02 -7.69 -13.00
C VAL A 39 -4.94 -8.19 -14.12
N GLU A 40 -6.02 -7.47 -14.40
CA GLU A 40 -6.96 -7.80 -15.48
C GLU A 40 -6.32 -7.67 -16.88
N GLU A 41 -5.59 -6.59 -17.13
CA GLU A 41 -4.88 -6.34 -18.40
C GLU A 41 -3.80 -7.39 -18.67
N ILE A 42 -3.07 -7.83 -17.63
CA ILE A 42 -2.09 -8.93 -17.74
C ILE A 42 -2.82 -10.24 -18.06
N ARG A 43 -3.90 -10.55 -17.33
CA ARG A 43 -4.69 -11.78 -17.53
C ARG A 43 -5.30 -11.86 -18.93
N LEU A 44 -5.78 -10.74 -19.47
CA LEU A 44 -6.38 -10.65 -20.79
C LEU A 44 -5.36 -10.48 -21.92
N GLY A 45 -4.06 -10.36 -21.60
CA GLY A 45 -3.01 -10.09 -22.59
C GLY A 45 -3.09 -8.69 -23.22
N THR A 46 -3.89 -7.78 -22.68
CA THR A 46 -4.07 -6.40 -23.17
C THR A 46 -3.07 -5.42 -22.54
N PHE A 47 -2.24 -5.87 -21.61
CA PHE A 47 -1.19 -5.07 -21.01
C PHE A 47 -0.14 -4.58 -22.04
N ASP A 48 -0.04 -5.23 -23.20
CA ASP A 48 0.80 -4.82 -24.34
C ASP A 48 0.46 -3.38 -24.82
N PHE A 49 -0.82 -2.98 -24.72
CA PHE A 49 -1.25 -1.62 -25.06
C PHE A 49 -0.72 -0.57 -24.08
N VAL A 50 -0.39 -0.95 -22.84
CA VAL A 50 0.27 -0.07 -21.86
C VAL A 50 1.75 0.08 -22.25
N LEU A 51 2.40 -1.00 -22.68
CA LEU A 51 3.82 -1.02 -23.03
C LEU A 51 4.17 -0.28 -24.33
N THR A 52 3.23 -0.20 -25.26
CA THR A 52 3.42 0.50 -26.55
C THR A 52 3.32 2.03 -26.44
N ARG A 53 2.84 2.57 -25.32
CA ARG A 53 2.74 4.02 -25.15
C ARG A 53 4.13 4.63 -24.91
N PRO A 54 4.43 5.81 -25.47
CA PRO A 54 5.72 6.48 -25.30
C PRO A 54 5.82 7.19 -23.92
N VAL A 55 5.39 6.52 -22.86
CA VAL A 55 5.40 7.00 -21.47
C VAL A 55 5.94 5.87 -20.59
N ASN A 56 6.48 6.22 -19.42
CA ASN A 56 6.94 5.22 -18.47
C ASN A 56 5.82 4.21 -18.14
N SER A 57 6.04 2.93 -18.45
CA SER A 57 5.03 1.87 -18.31
C SER A 57 4.65 1.60 -16.86
N GLN A 58 5.59 1.72 -15.93
CA GLN A 58 5.32 1.58 -14.49
C GLN A 58 4.36 2.67 -14.02
N PHE A 59 4.65 3.93 -14.34
CA PHE A 59 3.79 5.06 -14.01
C PHE A 59 2.39 4.90 -14.60
N LEU A 60 2.30 4.55 -15.89
CA LEU A 60 1.03 4.36 -16.56
C LEU A 60 0.24 3.17 -15.99
N ALA A 61 0.92 2.11 -15.58
CA ALA A 61 0.28 0.93 -15.00
C ALA A 61 -0.21 1.17 -13.56
N THR A 62 0.44 2.06 -12.79
CA THR A 62 0.17 2.21 -11.36
C THR A 62 -0.53 3.51 -10.94
N LEU A 63 -0.55 4.54 -11.79
CA LEU A 63 -1.04 5.89 -11.45
C LEU A 63 -1.99 6.49 -12.51
N ARG A 64 -2.52 5.68 -13.43
CA ARG A 64 -3.39 6.14 -14.53
C ARG A 64 -4.79 6.54 -14.08
N TYR A 65 -5.33 5.86 -13.09
CA TYR A 65 -6.68 6.06 -12.58
C TYR A 65 -6.65 6.57 -11.14
N PHE A 66 -7.57 7.45 -10.80
CA PHE A 66 -7.71 8.02 -9.47
C PHE A 66 -9.15 7.87 -9.00
N SER A 67 -9.36 7.43 -7.76
CA SER A 67 -10.68 7.31 -7.16
C SER A 67 -10.94 8.44 -6.15
N PRO A 68 -11.56 9.56 -6.57
CA PRO A 68 -11.77 10.72 -5.69
C PRO A 68 -12.69 10.41 -4.51
N TRP A 69 -13.63 9.47 -4.67
CA TRP A 69 -14.55 9.06 -3.61
C TRP A 69 -13.83 8.49 -2.38
N LYS A 70 -12.67 7.86 -2.58
CA LYS A 70 -11.85 7.29 -1.51
C LYS A 70 -11.12 8.35 -0.68
N LEU A 71 -11.05 9.61 -1.16
CA LEU A 71 -10.57 10.73 -0.35
C LEU A 71 -11.48 11.03 0.84
N ALA A 72 -12.73 10.58 0.84
CA ALA A 72 -13.58 10.66 2.03
C ALA A 72 -12.94 9.93 3.23
N ASN A 73 -12.26 8.80 2.99
CA ASN A 73 -11.52 8.09 4.03
C ASN A 73 -10.33 8.90 4.52
N VAL A 74 -9.62 9.60 3.64
CA VAL A 74 -8.53 10.51 4.02
C VAL A 74 -9.06 11.62 4.95
N ALA A 75 -10.19 12.23 4.61
CA ALA A 75 -10.84 13.24 5.44
C ALA A 75 -11.29 12.68 6.80
N MET A 76 -11.86 11.48 6.83
CA MET A 76 -12.24 10.80 8.08
C MET A 76 -11.02 10.49 8.95
N GLY A 77 -9.94 9.95 8.36
CA GLY A 77 -8.68 9.69 9.07
C GLY A 77 -8.09 10.96 9.67
N ALA A 78 -8.08 12.06 8.91
CA ALA A 78 -7.64 13.36 9.41
C ALA A 78 -8.50 13.89 10.57
N ALA A 79 -9.82 13.72 10.49
CA ALA A 79 -10.73 14.08 11.58
C ALA A 79 -10.45 13.26 12.84
N ILE A 80 -10.25 11.94 12.72
CA ILE A 80 -9.88 11.05 13.83
C ILE A 80 -8.55 11.51 14.45
N CYS A 81 -7.51 11.75 13.64
CA CYS A 81 -6.22 12.27 14.12
C CYS A 81 -6.40 13.58 14.90
N ARG A 82 -7.20 14.52 14.39
CA ARG A 82 -7.47 15.79 15.07
C ARG A 82 -8.16 15.56 16.42
N THR A 83 -9.14 14.66 16.49
CA THR A 83 -9.82 14.33 17.76
C THR A 83 -8.87 13.68 18.76
N ALA A 84 -7.98 12.79 18.31
CA ALA A 84 -7.00 12.13 19.17
C ALA A 84 -6.00 13.14 19.75
N LEU A 85 -5.46 14.05 18.92
CA LEU A 85 -4.54 15.08 19.38
C LEU A 85 -5.18 16.03 20.40
N ASN A 86 -6.44 16.43 20.17
CA ASN A 86 -7.18 17.25 21.12
C ASN A 86 -7.40 16.53 22.47
N ARG A 87 -7.70 15.22 22.45
CA ARG A 87 -7.89 14.41 23.67
C ARG A 87 -6.59 14.17 24.43
N LEU A 88 -5.48 14.03 23.71
CA LEU A 88 -4.14 13.94 24.28
C LEU A 88 -3.64 15.30 24.81
N GLN A 89 -4.31 16.40 24.47
CA GLN A 89 -3.87 17.77 24.75
C GLN A 89 -2.46 18.06 24.21
N VAL A 90 -2.11 17.42 23.10
CA VAL A 90 -0.83 17.59 22.41
C VAL A 90 -1.02 18.56 21.26
N GLY A 91 -0.21 19.62 21.23
CA GLY A 91 -0.04 20.49 20.08
C GLY A 91 1.30 20.18 19.41
N PRO A 92 1.34 19.31 18.39
CA PRO A 92 2.62 18.93 17.76
C PRO A 92 3.32 20.14 17.16
N SER A 93 4.63 20.23 17.33
CA SER A 93 5.44 21.26 16.67
C SER A 93 5.46 21.06 15.16
N LEU A 94 5.80 22.10 14.40
CA LEU A 94 5.93 22.00 12.95
C LEU A 94 6.94 20.91 12.54
N ALA A 95 8.02 20.72 13.32
CA ALA A 95 9.00 19.67 13.10
C ALA A 95 8.41 18.26 13.32
N GLN A 96 7.56 18.06 14.33
CA GLN A 96 6.88 16.79 14.60
C GLN A 96 5.86 16.46 13.49
N LEU A 97 5.12 17.46 13.01
CA LEU A 97 4.20 17.29 11.89
C LEU A 97 4.94 16.97 10.59
N ALA A 98 6.07 17.64 10.33
CA ALA A 98 6.91 17.36 9.17
C ALA A 98 7.51 15.95 9.23
N ALA A 99 8.03 15.52 10.39
CA ALA A 99 8.54 14.17 10.61
C ALA A 99 7.45 13.10 10.44
N GLY A 100 6.26 13.33 11.02
CA GLY A 100 5.12 12.44 10.86
C GLY A 100 4.65 12.32 9.41
N SER A 101 4.61 13.44 8.68
CA SER A 101 4.25 13.45 7.26
C SER A 101 5.28 12.76 6.38
N ALA A 102 6.58 12.96 6.66
CA ALA A 102 7.66 12.28 5.93
C ALA A 102 7.64 10.77 6.14
N LEU A 103 7.39 10.31 7.37
CA LEU A 103 7.24 8.89 7.68
C LEU A 103 5.96 8.31 7.06
N MET A 104 4.86 9.06 7.05
CA MET A 104 3.63 8.63 6.37
C MET A 104 3.86 8.47 4.86
N ALA A 105 4.52 9.43 4.22
CA ALA A 105 4.88 9.34 2.80
C ALA A 105 5.81 8.16 2.53
N SER A 106 6.82 7.94 3.39
CA SER A 106 7.70 6.77 3.32
C SER A 106 6.90 5.47 3.37
N ALA A 107 5.92 5.39 4.26
CA ALA A 107 5.09 4.21 4.43
C ALA A 107 4.20 3.93 3.20
N VAL A 108 3.63 4.97 2.58
CA VAL A 108 2.91 4.88 1.31
C VAL A 108 3.81 4.36 0.19
N VAL A 109 5.04 4.88 0.08
CA VAL A 109 6.02 4.42 -0.93
C VAL A 109 6.44 2.98 -0.69
N ILE A 110 6.72 2.58 0.55
CA ILE A 110 7.05 1.21 0.92
C ILE A 110 5.91 0.26 0.52
N ALA A 111 4.67 0.58 0.88
CA ALA A 111 3.51 -0.21 0.52
C ALA A 111 3.37 -0.35 -1.00
N TYR A 112 3.46 0.76 -1.74
CA TYR A 112 3.46 0.76 -3.20
C TYR A 112 4.56 -0.15 -3.78
N SER A 113 5.79 -0.07 -3.27
CA SER A 113 6.92 -0.86 -3.75
C SER A 113 6.73 -2.36 -3.53
N LEU A 114 6.20 -2.75 -2.36
CA LEU A 114 5.89 -4.14 -2.05
C LEU A 114 4.78 -4.67 -2.96
N TRP A 115 3.72 -3.89 -3.17
CA TRP A 115 2.66 -4.23 -4.13
C TRP A 115 3.21 -4.40 -5.55
N LEU A 116 4.05 -3.48 -6.00
CA LEU A 116 4.66 -3.54 -7.32
C LEU A 116 5.54 -4.78 -7.47
N LEU A 117 6.37 -5.10 -6.48
CA LEU A 117 7.19 -6.31 -6.47
C LEU A 117 6.32 -7.56 -6.63
N MET A 118 5.25 -7.68 -5.86
CA MET A 118 4.31 -8.81 -5.95
C MET A 118 3.65 -8.88 -7.33
N LEU A 119 3.07 -7.78 -7.81
CA LEU A 119 2.36 -7.77 -9.09
C LEU A 119 3.28 -8.05 -10.28
N THR A 120 4.53 -7.58 -10.22
CA THR A 120 5.53 -7.85 -11.25
C THR A 120 5.77 -9.36 -11.41
N THR A 121 5.65 -10.16 -10.34
CA THR A 121 5.79 -11.62 -10.45
C THR A 121 4.70 -12.26 -11.32
N ALA A 122 3.53 -11.65 -11.44
CA ALA A 122 2.43 -12.16 -12.26
C ALA A 122 2.79 -12.25 -13.75
N PHE A 123 3.77 -11.47 -14.22
CA PHE A 123 4.24 -11.52 -15.61
C PHE A 123 4.78 -12.90 -16.04
N TRP A 124 5.23 -13.73 -15.10
CA TRP A 124 5.72 -15.08 -15.39
C TRP A 124 4.67 -16.18 -15.16
N PHE A 125 3.79 -16.02 -14.16
CA PHE A 125 2.87 -17.09 -13.72
C PHE A 125 1.60 -17.23 -14.59
N VAL A 126 1.20 -16.20 -15.34
CA VAL A 126 -0.05 -16.21 -16.12
C VAL A 126 -0.03 -17.20 -17.30
N ARG A 127 1.14 -17.73 -17.66
CA ARG A 127 1.31 -18.70 -18.77
C ARG A 127 0.95 -20.15 -18.44
N ILE A 128 0.43 -20.46 -17.25
CA ILE A 128 -0.03 -21.82 -16.95
C ILE A 128 -1.49 -21.95 -17.42
N ASP A 129 -1.69 -22.12 -18.73
CA ASP A 129 -3.01 -22.24 -19.35
C ASP A 129 -3.89 -23.36 -18.75
N ASN A 130 -3.29 -24.36 -18.09
CA ASN A 130 -4.03 -25.41 -17.38
C ASN A 130 -4.61 -25.00 -16.01
N ILE A 131 -4.21 -23.86 -15.45
CA ILE A 131 -4.76 -23.36 -14.18
C ILE A 131 -5.94 -22.42 -14.44
N THR A 132 -6.05 -21.79 -15.61
CA THR A 132 -7.03 -20.72 -15.89
C THR A 132 -8.49 -21.17 -15.79
N GLU A 133 -8.81 -22.41 -16.18
CA GLU A 133 -10.14 -23.04 -16.03
C GLU A 133 -10.45 -23.38 -14.57
N LEU A 134 -9.49 -23.95 -13.84
CA LEU A 134 -9.61 -24.21 -12.40
C LEU A 134 -9.73 -22.90 -11.60
N PHE A 135 -9.03 -21.87 -12.05
CA PHE A 135 -9.05 -20.53 -11.48
C PHE A 135 -10.36 -19.82 -11.79
N TRP A 136 -10.97 -20.01 -12.97
CA TRP A 136 -12.30 -19.48 -13.29
C TRP A 136 -13.41 -20.09 -12.44
N ALA A 137 -13.35 -21.41 -12.18
CA ALA A 137 -14.25 -22.07 -11.25
C ALA A 137 -14.12 -21.54 -9.80
N VAL A 138 -12.89 -21.20 -9.38
CA VAL A 138 -12.62 -20.56 -8.08
C VAL A 138 -12.96 -19.06 -8.08
N TYR A 139 -12.82 -18.36 -9.22
CA TYR A 139 -13.05 -16.92 -9.39
C TYR A 139 -14.54 -16.55 -9.46
N GLU A 140 -15.40 -17.40 -10.03
CA GLU A 140 -16.87 -17.29 -9.85
C GLU A 140 -17.27 -17.51 -8.39
N THR A 141 -16.45 -18.26 -7.63
CA THR A 141 -16.52 -18.36 -6.16
C THR A 141 -15.79 -17.20 -5.45
N GLY A 142 -15.28 -16.22 -6.19
CA GLY A 142 -14.47 -15.08 -5.71
C GLY A 142 -15.27 -13.85 -5.27
N ARG A 143 -16.61 -13.95 -5.21
CA ARG A 143 -17.47 -12.96 -4.54
C ARG A 143 -17.33 -12.96 -3.01
N PHE A 144 -16.43 -13.80 -2.49
CA PHE A 144 -16.34 -14.13 -1.07
C PHE A 144 -15.17 -13.43 -0.36
N PRO A 145 -15.33 -13.12 0.93
CA PRO A 145 -14.37 -12.38 1.75
C PRO A 145 -12.98 -13.04 1.84
N VAL A 146 -11.98 -12.24 2.26
CA VAL A 146 -10.54 -12.59 2.36
C VAL A 146 -10.28 -13.89 3.16
N SER A 147 -11.22 -14.33 3.99
CA SER A 147 -11.19 -15.59 4.75
C SER A 147 -11.22 -16.88 3.91
N VAL A 148 -11.44 -16.80 2.59
CA VAL A 148 -11.55 -17.98 1.71
C VAL A 148 -10.20 -18.39 1.08
N TYR A 149 -9.19 -17.53 1.14
CA TYR A 149 -7.85 -17.86 0.65
C TYR A 149 -7.12 -18.84 1.59
N PRO A 150 -6.13 -19.63 1.12
CA PRO A 150 -5.32 -20.48 1.99
C PRO A 150 -4.59 -19.65 3.07
N GLY A 151 -4.48 -20.15 4.31
CA GLY A 151 -3.96 -19.38 5.45
C GLY A 151 -2.57 -18.77 5.27
N TRP A 152 -1.72 -19.37 4.45
CA TRP A 152 -0.42 -18.79 4.08
C TRP A 152 -0.55 -17.58 3.15
N LEU A 153 -1.55 -17.57 2.26
CA LEU A 153 -1.85 -16.45 1.37
C LEU A 153 -2.63 -15.36 2.11
N GLN A 154 -3.55 -15.72 3.03
CA GLN A 154 -4.15 -14.76 3.97
C GLN A 154 -3.09 -14.10 4.84
N GLY A 155 -2.14 -14.91 5.33
CA GLY A 155 -0.94 -14.48 6.04
C GLY A 155 -0.16 -13.51 5.18
N VAL A 156 0.37 -13.92 4.03
CA VAL A 156 1.12 -13.03 3.11
C VAL A 156 0.36 -11.74 2.79
N LEU A 157 -0.93 -11.81 2.44
CA LEU A 157 -1.75 -10.62 2.15
C LEU A 157 -1.97 -9.71 3.38
N SER A 158 -2.05 -10.27 4.60
CA SER A 158 -2.21 -9.53 5.86
C SER A 158 -0.89 -9.16 6.55
N PHE A 159 0.24 -9.76 6.13
CA PHE A 159 1.51 -9.80 6.86
C PHE A 159 2.66 -9.17 6.08
N VAL A 160 2.57 -9.05 4.75
CA VAL A 160 3.62 -8.42 3.91
C VAL A 160 3.77 -6.93 4.19
N ILE A 161 2.73 -6.28 4.71
CA ILE A 161 2.83 -4.93 5.24
C ILE A 161 2.58 -5.04 6.73
N PRO A 162 3.58 -4.90 7.62
CA PRO A 162 3.28 -4.63 9.01
C PRO A 162 2.65 -3.24 9.04
N VAL A 163 1.33 -3.21 8.89
CA VAL A 163 0.47 -2.03 9.00
C VAL A 163 0.79 -1.28 10.28
N ALA A 164 1.11 -2.02 11.34
CA ALA A 164 1.62 -1.50 12.60
C ALA A 164 2.88 -0.63 12.40
N PHE A 165 3.89 -1.07 11.66
CA PHE A 165 5.10 -0.27 11.39
C PHE A 165 4.76 0.99 10.58
N ILE A 166 3.89 0.87 9.57
CA ILE A 166 3.47 1.97 8.71
C ILE A 166 2.78 3.10 9.47
N THR A 167 1.98 2.79 10.50
CA THR A 167 1.19 3.81 11.23
C THR A 167 1.79 4.19 12.57
N THR A 168 2.55 3.30 13.21
CA THR A 168 3.15 3.55 14.52
C THR A 168 4.29 4.56 14.45
N PHE A 169 5.14 4.54 13.42
CA PHE A 169 6.23 5.50 13.30
C PHE A 169 5.76 6.94 13.02
N PRO A 170 4.80 7.18 12.10
CA PRO A 170 4.19 8.50 11.96
C PRO A 170 3.50 8.98 13.23
N ALA A 171 2.76 8.09 13.93
CA ALA A 171 2.12 8.45 15.21
C ALA A 171 3.16 8.83 16.26
N ALA A 172 4.22 8.04 16.38
CA ALA A 172 5.32 8.30 17.30
C ALA A 172 6.04 9.62 16.98
N ALA A 173 6.20 9.96 15.70
CA ALA A 173 6.81 11.24 15.28
C ALA A 173 5.95 12.44 15.62
N VAL A 174 4.63 12.36 15.39
CA VAL A 174 3.68 13.41 15.77
C VAL A 174 3.67 13.61 17.30
N LEU A 175 3.85 12.52 18.07
CA LEU A 175 3.95 12.58 19.53
C LEU A 175 5.36 12.93 20.05
N GLY A 176 6.33 13.18 19.17
CA GLY A 176 7.71 13.50 19.57
C GLY A 176 8.50 12.33 20.18
N LYS A 177 8.05 11.09 19.98
CA LYS A 177 8.66 9.86 20.51
C LYS A 177 9.80 9.31 19.64
N VAL A 178 10.04 9.88 18.46
CA VAL A 178 11.13 9.47 17.55
C VAL A 178 11.98 10.68 17.12
N GLY A 179 13.25 10.41 16.83
CA GLY A 179 14.21 11.42 16.38
C GLY A 179 14.40 11.43 14.86
N ALA A 180 15.29 12.32 14.40
CA ALA A 180 15.62 12.47 12.97
C ALA A 180 16.21 11.21 12.34
N ALA A 181 16.93 10.39 13.12
CA ALA A 181 17.48 9.11 12.65
C ALA A 181 16.39 8.18 12.11
N THR A 182 15.28 8.04 12.83
CA THR A 182 14.15 7.20 12.42
C THR A 182 13.47 7.72 11.16
N VAL A 183 13.38 9.04 10.99
CA VAL A 183 12.87 9.65 9.75
C VAL A 183 13.78 9.32 8.58
N PHE A 184 15.10 9.43 8.76
CA PHE A 184 16.08 9.09 7.75
C PHE A 184 16.04 7.60 7.38
N GLU A 185 15.96 6.70 8.36
CA GLU A 185 15.81 5.26 8.14
C GLU A 185 14.55 4.93 7.34
N GLY A 186 13.42 5.54 7.69
CA GLY A 186 12.16 5.36 6.95
C GLY A 186 12.26 5.82 5.49
N LEU A 187 12.86 6.99 5.26
CA LEU A 187 13.08 7.52 3.90
C LEU A 187 14.07 6.66 3.11
N ALA A 188 15.15 6.22 3.75
CA ALA A 188 16.16 5.36 3.12
C ALA A 188 15.56 4.00 2.73
N LEU A 189 14.75 3.39 3.60
CA LEU A 189 14.05 2.14 3.32
C LEU A 189 13.05 2.31 2.17
N ALA A 190 12.27 3.39 2.18
CA ALA A 190 11.33 3.71 1.10
C ALA A 190 12.06 3.88 -0.24
N ALA A 191 13.16 4.64 -0.27
CA ALA A 191 13.97 4.83 -1.47
C ALA A 191 14.61 3.51 -1.97
N ALA A 192 15.13 2.69 -1.05
CA ALA A 192 15.72 1.40 -1.37
C ALA A 192 14.69 0.44 -1.98
N LEU A 193 13.52 0.29 -1.35
CA LEU A 193 12.45 -0.57 -1.85
C LEU A 193 11.86 -0.06 -3.16
N PHE A 194 11.69 1.24 -3.33
CA PHE A 194 11.23 1.83 -4.59
C PHE A 194 12.21 1.59 -5.73
N THR A 195 13.50 1.71 -5.45
CA THR A 195 14.55 1.42 -6.43
C THR A 195 14.53 -0.06 -6.78
N ALA A 196 14.50 -0.95 -5.77
CA ALA A 196 14.43 -2.39 -5.98
C ALA A 196 13.19 -2.81 -6.81
N SER A 197 12.01 -2.29 -6.46
CA SER A 197 10.76 -2.59 -7.18
C SER A 197 10.80 -2.10 -8.63
N THR A 198 11.38 -0.91 -8.87
CA THR A 198 11.52 -0.34 -10.21
C THR A 198 12.52 -1.13 -11.07
N LEU A 199 13.64 -1.55 -10.49
CA LEU A 199 14.62 -2.40 -11.17
C LEU A 199 14.02 -3.77 -11.51
N PHE A 200 13.28 -4.36 -10.56
CA PHE A 200 12.61 -5.63 -10.77
C PHE A 200 11.52 -5.54 -11.85
N TRP A 201 10.72 -4.48 -11.85
CA TRP A 201 9.75 -4.19 -12.92
C TRP A 201 10.42 -4.18 -14.31
N ARG A 202 11.52 -3.42 -14.46
CA ARG A 202 12.27 -3.34 -15.72
C ARG A 202 12.87 -4.69 -16.14
N PHE A 203 13.37 -5.46 -15.19
CA PHE A 203 13.89 -6.81 -15.44
C PHE A 203 12.78 -7.75 -15.92
N ALA A 204 11.62 -7.70 -15.27
CA ALA A 204 10.48 -8.55 -15.56
C ALA A 204 9.88 -8.26 -16.93
N LEU A 205 9.78 -6.99 -17.32
CA LEU A 205 9.29 -6.60 -18.64
C LEU A 205 10.13 -7.16 -19.80
N ARG A 206 11.43 -7.44 -19.59
CA ARG A 206 12.26 -8.09 -20.61
C ARG A 206 11.88 -9.56 -20.86
N HIS A 207 11.20 -10.19 -19.90
CA HIS A 207 10.78 -11.58 -19.93
C HIS A 207 9.27 -11.74 -20.06
N TYR A 208 8.54 -10.63 -20.11
CA TYR A 208 7.12 -10.62 -20.37
C TYR A 208 6.88 -11.06 -21.82
N SER A 209 6.13 -12.13 -22.02
CA SER A 209 5.60 -12.51 -23.34
C SER A 209 4.09 -12.60 -23.21
N SER A 210 3.39 -11.93 -24.11
CA SER A 210 1.95 -11.79 -24.01
C SER A 210 1.22 -13.06 -24.42
N ALA A 211 -0.01 -13.20 -23.94
CA ALA A 211 -0.87 -14.33 -24.25
C ALA A 211 -1.33 -14.39 -25.73
N SER A 212 -0.99 -13.39 -26.56
CA SER A 212 -1.38 -13.34 -27.98
C SER A 212 -0.27 -13.71 -28.97
N SER A 213 0.90 -14.16 -28.50
CA SER A 213 2.05 -14.58 -29.32
C SER A 213 2.21 -16.08 -29.42
#